data_AF-A0A3P7KMD2-F1
#
_entry.id   AF-A0A3P7KMD2-F1
#
_cell.length_a   1.000
_cell.length_b   1.000
_cell.length_c   1.000
_cell.angle_alpha   90.00
_cell.angle_beta   90.00
_cell.angle_gamma   90.00
#
_symmetry.space_group_name_H-M   'P 1'
#
loop_
_entity.id
_entity.type
_entity.pdbx_description
1 polymer ?
#
loop_
_entity_poly.entity_id
_entity_poly.type
_entity_poly.pdbx_seq_one_letter_code
_entity_poly.pdbx_strand_id
1 'polypeptide(L)'
;ILPKFVLTPVNQKSVPIVFNKLLAGRSIKTGLHPMGAGELLVALHKIQAENEEENNLLLQNIDVLLTQLTASKDAIGSAIDQLCDDEIFSETLFYTITRSHKNFPALGGFISNVLVKIANKKPWKNDPNLWPHFVRCAVANAPHSYFVKRLRILQPWMLFYPCIRKCNPYT
;
A
#
# COMPACT_ATOMS: atom_id res chain seq x y z
N ILE A 1 -0.40 2.54 21.95
CA ILE A 1 1.01 2.98 22.03
C ILE A 1 1.58 3.21 20.63
N LEU A 2 1.42 2.27 19.70
CA LEU A 2 1.94 2.38 18.33
C LEU A 2 1.52 3.68 17.58
N PRO A 3 0.25 4.13 17.60
CA PRO A 3 -0.16 5.33 16.84
C PRO A 3 0.61 6.59 17.24
N LYS A 4 0.60 6.92 18.53
CA LYS A 4 1.32 8.09 19.05
C LYS A 4 2.83 7.99 18.82
N PHE A 5 3.40 6.79 18.90
CA PHE A 5 4.85 6.64 18.73
C PHE A 5 5.30 6.97 17.30
N VAL A 6 4.64 6.38 16.28
CA VAL A 6 5.05 6.56 14.87
C VAL A 6 4.70 7.94 14.33
N LEU A 7 3.69 8.62 14.89
CA LEU A 7 3.31 9.97 14.49
C LEU A 7 4.09 11.08 15.22
N THR A 8 5.01 10.75 16.14
CA THR A 8 5.77 11.76 16.89
C THR A 8 7.10 12.06 16.20
N PRO A 9 7.41 13.32 15.82
CA PRO A 9 8.67 13.67 15.13
C PRO A 9 9.94 13.27 15.89
N VAL A 10 9.96 13.43 17.22
CA VAL A 10 11.14 13.09 18.03
C VAL A 10 11.46 11.58 18.04
N ASN A 11 10.47 10.73 17.72
CA ASN A 11 10.62 9.28 17.76
C ASN A 11 11.14 8.69 16.45
N GLN A 12 11.20 9.45 15.34
CA GLN A 12 11.46 8.90 14.01
C GLN A 12 12.80 8.15 13.91
N LYS A 13 13.84 8.62 14.62
CA LYS A 13 15.15 7.93 14.68
C LYS A 13 15.06 6.53 15.31
N SER A 14 14.06 6.30 16.15
CA SER A 14 13.85 5.03 16.85
C SER A 14 12.87 4.10 16.12
N VAL A 15 12.09 4.59 15.14
CA VAL A 15 11.09 3.78 14.43
C VAL A 15 11.69 2.54 13.76
N PRO A 16 12.80 2.62 12.99
CA PRO A 16 13.38 1.43 12.37
C PRO A 16 13.78 0.36 13.39
N ILE A 17 14.29 0.78 14.55
CA ILE A 17 14.71 -0.09 15.65
C ILE A 17 13.48 -0.76 16.29
N VAL A 18 12.42 0.00 16.53
CA VAL A 18 11.16 -0.54 17.08
C VAL A 18 10.54 -1.53 16.12
N PHE A 19 10.48 -1.22 14.82
CA PHE A 19 9.96 -2.13 13.80
C PHE A 19 10.79 -3.42 13.75
N ASN A 20 12.12 -3.31 13.75
CA ASN A 20 12.98 -4.50 13.77
C ASN A 20 12.72 -5.35 15.04
N LYS A 21 12.59 -4.71 16.21
CA LYS A 21 12.25 -5.43 17.45
C LYS A 21 10.87 -6.11 17.38
N LEU A 22 9.88 -5.50 16.75
CA LEU A 22 8.55 -6.09 16.57
C LEU A 22 8.58 -7.28 15.60
N LEU A 23 9.35 -7.17 14.52
CA LEU A 23 9.39 -8.15 13.43
C LEU A 23 10.35 -9.31 13.69
N ALA A 24 11.50 -9.05 14.32
CA ALA A 24 12.56 -10.04 14.56
C ALA A 24 12.69 -10.46 16.02
N GLY A 25 12.19 -9.66 16.96
CA GLY A 25 12.20 -10.02 18.37
C GLY A 25 11.37 -11.28 18.63
N ARG A 26 11.74 -12.07 19.63
CA ARG A 26 10.88 -13.13 20.17
C ARG A 26 10.33 -12.66 21.50
N SER A 27 9.02 -12.76 21.68
CA SER A 27 8.38 -12.49 22.95
C SER A 27 8.85 -13.51 23.98
N ILE A 28 9.37 -13.04 25.12
CA ILE A 28 9.82 -13.89 26.22
C ILE A 28 8.67 -14.77 26.76
N LYS A 29 7.43 -14.30 26.64
CA LYS A 29 6.24 -14.98 27.16
C LYS A 29 5.69 -16.07 26.23
N THR A 30 5.82 -15.90 24.91
CA THR A 30 5.18 -16.80 23.93
C THR A 30 6.18 -17.49 23.01
N GLY A 31 7.46 -17.08 23.01
CA GLY A 31 8.49 -17.58 22.09
C GLY A 31 8.31 -17.15 20.63
N LEU A 32 7.16 -16.55 20.29
CA LEU A 32 6.78 -16.13 18.95
C LEU A 32 7.20 -14.68 18.67
N HIS A 33 7.25 -14.33 17.38
CA HIS A 33 7.41 -12.95 16.96
C HIS A 33 6.22 -12.10 17.45
N PRO A 34 6.46 -10.91 18.04
CA PRO A 34 5.39 -10.03 18.52
C PRO A 34 4.37 -9.65 17.45
N MET A 35 4.82 -9.48 16.20
CA MET A 35 3.97 -9.07 15.08
C MET A 35 4.66 -9.38 13.74
N GLY A 36 3.90 -9.83 12.74
CA GLY A 36 4.38 -9.99 11.37
C GLY A 36 4.43 -8.67 10.59
N ALA A 37 5.19 -8.62 9.50
CA ALA A 37 5.28 -7.41 8.66
C ALA A 37 3.94 -7.00 8.05
N GLY A 38 3.12 -7.98 7.65
CA GLY A 38 1.78 -7.73 7.15
C GLY A 38 0.83 -7.17 8.23
N GLU A 39 0.85 -7.76 9.43
CA GLU A 39 0.05 -7.28 10.56
C GLU A 39 0.43 -5.85 10.96
N LEU A 40 1.73 -5.54 10.97
CA LEU A 40 2.21 -4.19 11.24
C LEU A 40 1.77 -3.21 10.16
N LEU A 41 1.81 -3.60 8.89
CA LEU A 41 1.34 -2.75 7.79
C LEU A 41 -0.16 -2.44 7.90
N VAL A 42 -0.97 -3.45 8.23
CA VAL A 42 -2.42 -3.26 8.49
C VAL A 42 -2.63 -2.36 9.70
N ALA A 43 -1.86 -2.52 10.78
CA ALA A 43 -1.94 -1.68 11.96
C ALA A 43 -1.59 -0.21 11.64
N LEU A 44 -0.60 0.03 10.78
CA LEU A 44 -0.24 1.38 10.33
C LEU A 44 -1.38 2.05 9.56
N HIS A 45 -2.09 1.31 8.68
CA HIS A 45 -3.23 1.85 7.93
C HIS A 45 -4.45 2.18 8.79
N LYS A 46 -4.52 1.64 10.01
CA LYS A 46 -5.58 1.95 10.99
C LYS A 46 -5.28 3.19 11.82
N ILE A 47 -4.08 3.77 11.68
CA ILE A 47 -3.71 5.02 12.36
C ILE A 47 -4.36 6.18 11.63
N GLN A 48 -5.12 6.99 12.35
CA GLN A 48 -5.66 8.25 11.84
C GLN A 48 -4.62 9.36 12.07
N ALA A 49 -4.20 10.00 10.98
CA ALA A 49 -3.42 11.22 11.02
C ALA A 49 -4.39 12.42 11.01
N GLU A 50 -4.20 13.36 11.93
CA GLU A 50 -5.08 14.53 12.09
C GLU A 50 -4.63 15.71 11.22
N ASN A 51 -3.35 15.73 10.83
CA ASN A 51 -2.75 16.80 10.06
C ASN A 51 -1.75 16.27 9.01
N GLU A 52 -1.32 17.17 8.13
CA GLU A 52 -0.40 16.84 7.03
C GLU A 52 0.96 16.33 7.52
N GLU A 53 1.49 16.86 8.62
CA GLU A 53 2.76 16.42 9.19
C GLU A 53 2.68 14.96 9.67
N GLU A 54 1.63 14.61 10.41
CA GLU A 54 1.38 13.24 10.86
C GLU A 54 1.19 12.29 9.68
N ASN A 55 0.46 12.71 8.63
CA ASN A 55 0.30 11.90 7.44
C ASN A 55 1.67 11.65 6.76
N ASN A 56 2.50 12.69 6.63
CA ASN A 56 3.84 12.57 6.07
C ASN A 56 4.73 11.62 6.89
N LEU A 57 4.64 11.65 8.22
CA LEU A 57 5.34 10.71 9.10
C LEU A 57 4.82 9.28 8.93
N LEU A 58 3.50 9.11 8.80
CA LEU A 58 2.90 7.79 8.56
C LEU A 58 3.41 7.17 7.25
N LEU A 59 3.43 7.96 6.16
CA LEU A 59 3.96 7.52 4.86
C LEU A 59 5.44 7.16 4.93
N GLN A 60 6.25 7.97 5.60
CA GLN A 60 7.68 7.69 5.84
C GLN A 60 7.88 6.39 6.63
N ASN A 61 7.03 6.13 7.63
CA ASN A 61 7.15 4.91 8.42
C ASN A 61 6.70 3.68 7.63
N ILE A 62 5.72 3.79 6.75
CA ILE A 62 5.40 2.72 5.79
C ILE A 62 6.61 2.44 4.88
N ASP A 63 7.30 3.46 4.39
CA ASP A 63 8.54 3.33 3.62
C ASP A 63 9.63 2.59 4.40
N VAL A 64 9.80 2.91 5.68
CA VAL A 64 10.74 2.22 6.57
C VAL A 64 10.36 0.74 6.72
N LEU A 65 9.08 0.42 6.88
CA LEU A 65 8.61 -0.97 6.98
C LEU A 65 8.90 -1.75 5.69
N LEU A 66 8.58 -1.18 4.53
CA LEU A 66 8.71 -1.85 3.23
C LEU A 66 10.17 -2.12 2.83
N THR A 67 11.13 -1.40 3.42
CA THR A 67 12.57 -1.58 3.18
C THR A 67 13.23 -2.51 4.19
N GLN A 68 12.52 -3.00 5.22
CA GLN A 68 13.09 -3.95 6.17
C GLN A 68 13.23 -5.35 5.54
N LEU A 69 14.35 -6.02 5.81
CA LEU A 69 14.62 -7.38 5.31
C LEU A 69 13.58 -8.42 5.76
N THR A 70 12.93 -8.17 6.90
CA THR A 70 11.87 -9.03 7.46
C THR A 70 10.52 -8.84 6.76
N ALA A 71 10.35 -7.79 5.95
CA ALA A 71 9.13 -7.55 5.18
C ALA A 71 9.15 -8.41 3.90
N SER A 72 8.63 -9.64 3.98
CA SER A 72 8.52 -10.50 2.81
C SER A 72 7.43 -9.99 1.85
N LYS A 73 7.67 -10.17 0.54
CA LYS A 73 6.69 -9.82 -0.50
C LYS A 73 5.31 -10.45 -0.25
N ASP A 74 5.28 -11.68 0.30
CA ASP A 74 4.05 -12.43 0.53
C ASP A 74 3.27 -11.85 1.71
N ALA A 75 3.96 -11.44 2.79
CA ALA A 75 3.33 -10.78 3.93
C ALA A 75 2.76 -9.40 3.54
N ILE A 76 3.50 -8.63 2.73
CA ILE A 76 3.04 -7.33 2.22
C ILE A 76 1.87 -7.50 1.25
N GLY A 77 1.94 -8.46 0.32
CA GLY A 77 0.86 -8.78 -0.60
C GLY A 77 -0.42 -9.17 0.15
N SER A 78 -0.32 -10.08 1.13
CA SER A 78 -1.45 -10.48 1.95
C SER A 78 -2.08 -9.32 2.72
N ALA A 79 -1.28 -8.41 3.26
CA ALA A 79 -1.78 -7.23 3.95
C ALA A 79 -2.51 -6.25 3.01
N ILE A 80 -1.98 -6.02 1.80
CA ILE A 80 -2.65 -5.19 0.79
C ILE A 80 -4.00 -5.81 0.39
N ASP A 81 -4.04 -7.13 0.19
CA ASP A 81 -5.27 -7.82 -0.17
C ASP A 81 -6.33 -7.71 0.93
N GLN A 82 -5.91 -7.91 2.18
CA GLN A 82 -6.76 -7.72 3.36
C GLN A 82 -7.31 -6.29 3.44
N LEU A 83 -6.47 -5.26 3.28
CA LEU A 83 -6.91 -3.86 3.33
C LEU A 83 -7.96 -3.55 2.25
N CYS A 84 -7.83 -4.17 1.07
CA CYS A 84 -8.82 -4.02 -0.01
C CYS A 84 -10.12 -4.77 0.28
N ASP A 85 -10.04 -5.93 0.92
CA ASP A 85 -11.21 -6.74 1.32
C ASP A 85 -11.99 -6.06 2.45
N ASP A 86 -11.29 -5.47 3.42
CA ASP A 86 -11.84 -4.66 4.52
C ASP A 86 -12.33 -3.27 4.05
N GLU A 87 -12.19 -2.94 2.76
CA GLU A 87 -12.60 -1.66 2.14
C GLU A 87 -11.94 -0.42 2.74
N ILE A 88 -10.73 -0.56 3.27
CA ILE A 88 -9.93 0.54 3.82
C ILE A 88 -9.26 1.28 2.66
N PHE A 89 -10.05 2.05 1.90
CA PHE A 89 -9.56 2.86 0.78
C PHE A 89 -9.16 4.25 1.25
N SER A 90 -7.88 4.58 1.09
CA SER A 90 -7.31 5.87 1.45
C SER A 90 -6.18 6.24 0.49
N GLU A 91 -5.77 7.51 0.50
CA GLU A 91 -4.53 7.95 -0.15
C GLU A 91 -3.32 7.10 0.29
N THR A 92 -3.24 6.81 1.59
CA THR A 92 -2.20 5.97 2.20
C THR A 92 -2.15 4.56 1.59
N LEU A 93 -3.29 3.94 1.28
CA LEU A 93 -3.32 2.64 0.61
C LEU A 93 -2.74 2.73 -0.81
N PHE A 94 -3.12 3.74 -1.60
CA PHE A 94 -2.59 3.93 -2.96
C PHE A 94 -1.08 4.23 -2.96
N TYR A 95 -0.62 5.00 -1.97
CA TYR A 95 0.81 5.20 -1.72
C TYR A 95 1.52 3.88 -1.44
N THR A 96 0.98 3.08 -0.50
CA THR A 96 1.52 1.77 -0.10
C THR A 96 1.60 0.80 -1.28
N ILE A 97 0.56 0.70 -2.11
CA ILE A 97 0.56 -0.16 -3.30
C ILE A 97 1.68 0.25 -4.26
N THR A 98 1.79 1.56 -4.55
CA THR A 98 2.82 2.11 -5.43
C THR A 98 4.23 1.82 -4.89
N ARG A 99 4.43 2.02 -3.59
CA ARG A 99 5.72 1.78 -2.95
C ARG A 99 6.07 0.30 -2.84
N SER A 100 5.09 -0.55 -2.58
CA SER A 100 5.27 -2.00 -2.50
C SER A 100 5.69 -2.57 -3.86
N HIS A 101 5.11 -2.11 -4.97
CA HIS A 101 5.57 -2.52 -6.29
C HIS A 101 7.01 -2.08 -6.59
N LYS A 102 7.42 -0.88 -6.15
CA LYS A 102 8.80 -0.41 -6.29
C LYS A 102 9.80 -1.26 -5.50
N ASN A 103 9.48 -1.64 -4.27
CA ASN A 103 10.35 -2.46 -3.41
C ASN A 103 10.30 -3.95 -3.78
N PHE A 104 9.15 -4.43 -4.26
CA PHE A 104 8.91 -5.81 -4.63
C PHE A 104 8.35 -5.90 -6.07
N PRO A 105 9.18 -5.70 -7.12
CA PRO A 105 8.71 -5.73 -8.51
C PRO A 105 8.03 -7.05 -8.91
N ALA A 106 8.37 -8.15 -8.23
CA ALA A 106 7.73 -9.46 -8.40
C ALA A 106 6.23 -9.46 -8.07
N LEU A 107 5.73 -8.46 -7.33
CA LEU A 107 4.30 -8.29 -7.06
C LEU A 107 3.52 -7.68 -8.24
N GLY A 108 4.15 -7.31 -9.36
CA GLY A 108 3.46 -6.59 -10.45
C GLY A 108 2.17 -7.26 -10.97
N GLY A 109 2.17 -8.59 -11.10
CA GLY A 109 0.96 -9.35 -11.47
C GLY A 109 -0.13 -9.29 -10.40
N PHE A 110 0.25 -9.44 -9.13
CA PHE A 110 -0.65 -9.30 -7.99
C PHE A 110 -1.23 -7.89 -7.88
N ILE A 111 -0.40 -6.85 -7.97
CA ILE A 111 -0.82 -5.44 -7.91
C ILE A 111 -1.80 -5.12 -9.04
N SER A 112 -1.60 -5.69 -10.23
CA SER A 112 -2.55 -5.53 -11.34
C SER A 112 -3.95 -6.07 -10.98
N ASN A 113 -4.02 -7.23 -10.31
CA ASN A 113 -5.28 -7.80 -9.84
C ASN A 113 -5.90 -6.97 -8.70
N VAL A 114 -5.09 -6.45 -7.78
CA VAL A 114 -5.56 -5.53 -6.73
C VAL A 114 -6.20 -4.28 -7.34
N LEU A 115 -5.55 -3.67 -8.33
CA LEU A 115 -6.09 -2.48 -9.00
C LEU A 115 -7.42 -2.78 -9.71
N VAL A 116 -7.57 -3.97 -10.33
CA VAL A 116 -8.86 -4.45 -10.86
C VAL A 116 -9.91 -4.60 -9.77
N LYS A 117 -9.55 -5.21 -8.63
CA LYS A 117 -10.46 -5.36 -7.47
C LYS A 117 -10.95 -3.98 -6.98
N ILE A 118 -10.05 -3.02 -6.81
CA ILE A 118 -10.38 -1.63 -6.41
C ILE A 118 -11.29 -0.96 -7.45
N ALA A 119 -10.98 -1.12 -8.75
CA ALA A 119 -11.77 -0.55 -9.83
C ALA A 119 -13.22 -1.05 -9.88
N ASN A 120 -13.42 -2.32 -9.53
CA ASN A 120 -14.76 -2.88 -9.46
C ASN A 120 -15.55 -2.35 -8.25
N LYS A 121 -14.88 -2.12 -7.12
CA LYS A 121 -15.49 -1.54 -5.91
C LYS A 121 -15.81 -0.05 -6.04
N LYS A 122 -15.05 0.70 -6.85
CA LYS A 122 -15.27 2.13 -7.14
C LYS A 122 -15.38 3.02 -5.87
N PRO A 123 -14.36 3.03 -4.99
CA PRO A 123 -14.41 3.78 -3.73
C PRO A 123 -14.62 5.30 -3.92
N TRP A 124 -14.21 5.83 -5.08
CA TRP A 124 -14.44 7.24 -5.44
C TRP A 124 -15.90 7.64 -5.65
N LYS A 125 -16.84 6.69 -5.65
CA LYS A 125 -18.27 7.03 -5.55
C LYS A 125 -18.61 7.65 -4.20
N ASN A 126 -17.92 7.21 -3.14
CA ASN A 126 -18.14 7.70 -1.78
C ASN A 126 -17.19 8.86 -1.45
N ASP A 127 -15.93 8.78 -1.91
CA ASP A 127 -14.94 9.85 -1.76
C ASP A 127 -14.26 10.18 -3.11
N PRO A 128 -14.76 11.18 -3.85
CA PRO A 128 -14.21 11.56 -5.15
C PRO A 128 -12.71 11.89 -5.14
N ASN A 129 -12.13 12.27 -3.98
CA ASN A 129 -10.70 12.60 -3.85
C ASN A 129 -9.79 11.37 -4.00
N LEU A 130 -10.33 10.16 -3.92
CA LEU A 130 -9.58 8.93 -4.14
C LEU A 130 -9.29 8.66 -5.62
N TRP A 131 -10.07 9.24 -6.54
CA TRP A 131 -9.90 8.98 -7.97
C TRP A 131 -8.52 9.38 -8.52
N PRO A 132 -8.00 10.60 -8.27
CA PRO A 132 -6.66 10.98 -8.68
C PRO A 132 -5.57 10.05 -8.13
N HIS A 133 -5.69 9.59 -6.88
CA HIS A 133 -4.75 8.69 -6.24
C HIS A 133 -4.74 7.31 -6.89
N PHE A 134 -5.93 6.77 -7.15
CA PHE A 134 -6.08 5.53 -7.91
C PHE A 134 -5.47 5.62 -9.31
N VAL A 135 -5.74 6.70 -10.05
CA VAL A 135 -5.19 6.88 -11.41
C VAL A 135 -3.66 6.99 -11.36
N ARG A 136 -3.08 7.78 -10.46
CA ARG A 136 -1.63 7.90 -10.29
C ARG A 136 -0.99 6.55 -9.94
N CYS A 137 -1.62 5.80 -9.04
CA CYS A 137 -1.20 4.46 -8.69
C CYS A 137 -1.24 3.53 -9.90
N ALA A 138 -2.34 3.50 -10.65
CA ALA A 138 -2.47 2.69 -11.85
C ALA A 138 -1.39 3.03 -12.90
N VAL A 139 -1.20 4.32 -13.20
CA VAL A 139 -0.18 4.78 -14.15
C VAL A 139 1.23 4.39 -13.71
N ALA A 140 1.56 4.54 -12.43
CA ALA A 140 2.87 4.19 -11.87
C ALA A 140 3.16 2.68 -11.89
N ASN A 141 2.12 1.85 -11.90
CA ASN A 141 2.23 0.39 -11.92
C ASN A 141 2.10 -0.20 -13.34
N ALA A 142 1.74 0.61 -14.33
CA ALA A 142 1.62 0.16 -15.71
C ALA A 142 3.01 -0.28 -16.25
N PRO A 143 3.09 -1.42 -16.96
CA PRO A 143 4.34 -1.87 -17.55
C PRO A 143 4.82 -0.84 -18.58
N HIS A 144 6.13 -0.60 -18.63
CA HIS A 144 6.77 0.38 -19.54
C HIS A 144 6.37 0.15 -21.02
N SER A 145 6.07 -1.09 -21.39
CA SER A 145 5.60 -1.47 -22.72
C SER A 145 4.24 -0.85 -23.09
N TYR A 146 3.42 -0.42 -22.13
CA TYR A 146 2.13 0.23 -22.36
C TYR A 146 2.30 1.62 -22.99
N PHE A 147 3.30 2.38 -22.57
CA PHE A 147 3.57 3.71 -23.12
C PHE A 147 4.18 3.65 -24.53
N VAL A 148 4.81 2.53 -24.88
CA VAL A 148 5.52 2.36 -26.15
C VAL A 148 4.72 1.58 -27.20
N LYS A 149 3.77 0.71 -26.80
CA LYS A 149 3.05 -0.17 -27.73
C LYS A 149 1.55 0.11 -27.78
N ARG A 150 1.16 0.90 -28.78
CA ARG A 150 -0.17 0.88 -29.44
C ARG A 150 -0.37 -0.39 -30.30
N LEU A 151 0.23 -1.52 -29.92
CA LEU A 151 0.23 -2.78 -30.68
C LEU A 151 0.02 -3.99 -29.74
N ARG A 152 -1.26 -4.38 -29.65
CA ARG A 152 -1.79 -5.75 -29.78
C ARG A 152 -0.93 -6.88 -29.19
N ILE A 153 -0.68 -6.87 -27.88
CA ILE A 153 -0.36 -8.08 -27.11
C ILE A 153 -1.13 -8.02 -25.80
N LEU A 154 -1.92 -9.07 -25.50
CA LEU A 154 -2.73 -9.22 -24.29
C LEU A 154 -1.87 -9.02 -23.03
N GLN A 155 -2.02 -7.86 -22.40
CA GLN A 155 -1.57 -7.57 -21.05
C GLN A 155 -2.81 -7.27 -20.21
N PRO A 156 -2.86 -7.67 -18.92
CA PRO A 156 -3.98 -7.35 -18.02
C PRO A 156 -4.35 -5.84 -18.04
N TRP A 157 -3.36 -4.98 -18.25
CA TRP A 157 -3.48 -3.52 -18.37
C TRP A 157 -4.34 -3.03 -19.55
N MET A 158 -4.41 -3.78 -20.65
CA MET A 158 -5.25 -3.42 -21.79
C MET A 158 -6.75 -3.56 -21.49
N LEU A 159 -7.13 -4.47 -20.58
CA LEU A 159 -8.49 -4.54 -20.04
C LEU A 159 -8.75 -3.42 -19.03
N PHE A 160 -7.68 -2.91 -18.42
CA PHE A 160 -7.75 -1.91 -17.37
C PHE A 160 -8.03 -0.50 -17.88
N TYR A 161 -7.44 -0.08 -19.01
CA TYR A 161 -7.64 1.27 -19.53
C TYR A 161 -9.11 1.60 -19.88
N PRO A 162 -9.89 0.72 -20.53
CA PRO A 162 -11.33 0.90 -20.68
C PRO A 162 -12.07 0.92 -19.35
N CYS A 163 -11.63 0.14 -18.35
CA CYS A 163 -12.22 0.15 -17.01
C CYS A 163 -11.98 1.48 -16.30
N ILE A 164 -10.76 2.03 -16.35
CA ILE A 164 -10.43 3.36 -15.82
C ILE A 164 -11.36 4.41 -16.47
N ARG A 165 -11.49 4.40 -17.81
CA ARG A 165 -12.37 5.37 -18.49
C ARG A 165 -13.83 5.25 -18.07
N LYS A 166 -14.37 4.02 -17.92
CA LYS A 166 -15.75 3.77 -17.43
C LYS A 166 -15.94 4.08 -15.95
N CYS A 167 -14.86 4.23 -15.19
CA CYS A 167 -14.90 4.44 -13.76
C CYS A 167 -14.69 5.90 -13.37
N ASN A 168 -14.30 6.76 -14.32
CA ASN A 168 -14.05 8.16 -14.06
C ASN A 168 -15.32 8.84 -13.51
N PRO A 169 -15.30 9.40 -12.28
CA PRO A 169 -16.46 10.06 -11.69
C PRO A 169 -16.81 11.40 -12.36
N TYR A 170 -15.94 11.91 -13.23
CA TYR A 170 -16.11 13.21 -13.92
C TYR A 170 -16.62 13.09 -15.36
N THR A 171 -17.05 11.91 -15.81
CA THR A 171 -17.59 11.63 -17.15
C THR A 171 -18.91 10.90 -17.04
#